data_AF-A0A0N4URX5-F1
#
_entry.id   AF-A0A0N4URX5-F1
#
_cell.length_a   1.000
_cell.length_b   1.000
_cell.length_c   1.000
_cell.angle_alpha   90.00
_cell.angle_beta   90.00
_cell.angle_gamma   90.00
#
_symmetry.space_group_name_H-M   'P 1'
#
loop_
_entity.id
_entity.type
_entity.pdbx_description
1 polymer ?
#
loop_
_entity_poly.entity_id
_entity_poly.type
_entity_poly.pdbx_seq_one_letter_code
_entity_poly.pdbx_strand_id
1 'polypeptide(L)'
;MHLGQYYNSNLIERLDSYASKLNLDELIAKECEFNETLKDFWKKTQRKIVSEKDSWEKFYAQIGSCDLYRDVEIIDRLLNDLHTLQVNNVAIMSGGSQVKLVITFENDEQAVFKPMRFGRDHETDPNHFYFSDFERHNAEIATFHLDRVIGFRRAVPTVGRVFNMTSELMEKAEKVLQKTFFISPAKNLCFVSKCDYYCDTNHAICGKPDLKEGSVQVFLPYDRGRDQMADWQEDNDYCTKTVKRQKDYAHGRKLLDLIDLHILDFLIGNISDSLRKIVIESSFCVQVELP
;
A
#
# COMPACT_ATOMS: atom_id res chain seq x y z
N MET A 1 -28.06 0.21 -8.49
CA MET A 1 -28.78 -0.52 -7.43
C MET A 1 -28.84 0.41 -6.23
N HIS A 2 -29.97 1.04 -5.93
CA HIS A 2 -30.13 1.77 -4.67
C HIS A 2 -30.32 0.74 -3.56
N LEU A 3 -29.22 0.29 -2.98
CA LEU A 3 -29.25 -0.54 -1.78
C LEU A 3 -29.78 0.35 -0.65
N GLY A 4 -30.96 0.02 -0.13
CA GLY A 4 -31.49 0.65 1.08
C GLY A 4 -30.60 0.27 2.26
N GLN A 5 -29.75 1.18 2.72
CA GLN A 5 -28.99 0.99 3.94
C GLN A 5 -29.88 1.31 5.14
N TYR A 6 -30.03 0.36 6.05
CA TYR A 6 -30.74 0.54 7.32
C TYR A 6 -29.72 0.76 8.42
N TYR A 7 -29.82 1.91 9.09
CA TYR A 7 -28.99 2.22 10.25
C TYR A 7 -29.73 1.91 11.54
N ASN A 8 -29.01 1.41 12.55
CA ASN A 8 -29.58 1.19 13.88
C ASN A 8 -29.56 2.50 14.68
N SER A 9 -30.69 3.22 14.68
CA SER A 9 -30.81 4.52 15.36
C SER A 9 -30.51 4.45 16.86
N ASN A 10 -30.92 3.37 17.55
CA ASN A 10 -30.64 3.21 18.99
C ASN A 10 -29.13 3.08 19.24
N LEU A 11 -28.40 2.34 18.40
CA LEU A 11 -26.94 2.27 18.50
C LEU A 11 -26.29 3.64 18.29
N ILE A 12 -26.74 4.40 17.29
CA ILE A 12 -26.23 5.75 17.00
C ILE A 12 -26.46 6.68 18.19
N GLU A 13 -27.68 6.74 18.73
CA GLU A 13 -28.02 7.58 19.88
C GLU A 13 -27.19 7.23 21.13
N ARG A 14 -26.94 5.94 21.35
CA ARG A 14 -26.07 5.50 22.46
C ARG A 14 -24.64 5.95 22.26
N LEU A 15 -24.08 5.80 21.05
CA LEU A 15 -22.72 6.25 20.74
C LEU A 15 -22.60 7.77 20.89
N ASP A 16 -23.58 8.53 20.40
CA ASP A 16 -23.62 9.99 20.55
C ASP A 16 -23.68 10.42 22.03
N SER A 17 -24.45 9.72 22.86
CA SER A 17 -24.51 9.97 24.30
C SER A 17 -23.17 9.73 25.01
N TYR A 18 -22.35 8.80 24.53
CA TYR A 18 -21.01 8.59 25.06
C TYR A 18 -20.01 9.62 24.52
N ALA A 19 -20.04 9.90 23.22
CA ALA A 19 -19.12 10.81 22.56
C ALA A 19 -19.30 12.26 23.01
N SER A 20 -20.55 12.72 23.21
CA SER A 20 -20.87 14.08 23.67
C SER A 20 -20.31 14.45 25.04
N LYS A 21 -19.85 13.46 25.83
CA LYS A 21 -19.20 13.67 27.13
C LYS A 21 -17.68 13.84 27.03
N LEU A 22 -17.11 13.61 25.85
CA LEU A 22 -15.67 13.67 25.61
C LEU A 22 -15.30 14.99 24.97
N ASN A 23 -14.16 15.56 25.39
CA ASN A 23 -13.54 16.66 24.66
C ASN A 23 -12.66 16.09 23.55
N LEU A 24 -13.27 15.80 22.39
CA LEU A 24 -12.58 15.15 21.27
C LEU A 24 -11.42 16.01 20.73
N ASP A 25 -11.57 17.33 20.68
CA ASP A 25 -10.51 18.23 20.19
C ASP A 25 -9.24 18.13 21.05
N GLU A 26 -9.40 18.04 22.37
CA GLU A 26 -8.27 17.86 23.30
C GLU A 26 -7.62 16.49 23.15
N LEU A 27 -8.40 15.44 22.86
CA LEU A 27 -7.88 14.09 22.64
C LEU A 27 -7.11 14.01 21.33
N ILE A 28 -7.68 14.54 20.24
CA ILE A 28 -7.05 14.57 18.90
C ILE A 28 -5.72 15.33 18.95
N ALA A 29 -5.65 16.46 19.67
CA ALA A 29 -4.43 17.24 19.81
C ALA A 29 -3.27 16.45 20.48
N LYS A 30 -3.57 15.38 21.23
CA LYS A 30 -2.57 14.51 21.89
C LYS A 30 -2.15 13.31 21.06
N GLU A 31 -2.82 13.01 19.95
CA GLU A 31 -2.48 11.85 19.10
C GLU A 31 -1.11 12.00 18.43
N CYS A 32 -0.73 13.24 18.12
CA CYS A 32 0.55 13.59 17.52
C CYS A 32 1.23 14.73 18.30
N GLU A 33 1.94 14.39 19.37
CA GLU A 33 2.64 15.37 20.21
C GLU A 33 3.77 16.10 19.47
N PHE A 34 4.42 15.42 18.53
CA PHE A 34 5.52 15.97 17.75
C PHE A 34 5.29 15.69 16.27
N ASN A 35 4.99 16.75 15.53
CA ASN A 35 4.77 16.70 14.09
C ASN A 35 5.94 17.37 13.36
N GLU A 36 6.98 16.59 13.09
CA GLU A 36 8.15 16.98 12.31
C GLU A 36 8.20 16.17 11.00
N THR A 37 8.56 16.83 9.91
CA THR A 37 8.79 16.20 8.61
C THR A 37 10.21 15.66 8.51
N LEU A 38 10.47 14.70 7.61
CA LEU A 38 11.83 14.24 7.33
C LEU A 38 12.74 15.42 6.97
N LYS A 39 12.29 16.35 6.12
CA LYS A 39 13.05 17.56 5.77
C LYS A 39 13.48 18.36 6.99
N ASP A 40 12.57 18.60 7.93
CA ASP A 40 12.87 19.35 9.14
C ASP A 40 13.82 18.57 10.07
N PHE A 41 13.59 17.26 10.21
CA PHE A 41 14.47 16.38 10.97
C PHE A 41 15.90 16.40 10.43
N TRP A 42 16.11 16.14 9.13
CA TRP A 42 17.44 16.10 8.51
C TRP A 42 18.15 17.45 8.58
N LYS A 43 17.40 18.55 8.45
CA LYS A 43 17.94 19.91 8.62
C LYS A 43 18.39 20.16 10.06
N LYS A 44 17.64 19.67 11.05
CA LYS A 44 17.92 19.85 12.48
C LYS A 44 19.06 18.95 12.97
N THR A 45 19.05 17.67 12.64
CA THR A 45 19.99 16.67 13.17
C THR A 45 21.30 16.62 12.40
N GLN A 46 21.25 16.80 11.07
CA GLN A 46 22.42 16.63 10.19
C GLN A 46 22.80 17.89 9.42
N ARG A 47 22.04 18.99 9.56
CA ARG A 47 22.21 20.21 8.75
C ARG A 47 22.17 19.93 7.24
N LYS A 48 21.50 18.86 6.83
CA LYS A 48 21.36 18.44 5.44
C LYS A 48 20.15 19.14 4.83
N ILE A 49 20.33 19.70 3.63
CA ILE A 49 19.21 20.18 2.81
C ILE A 49 18.77 19.00 1.94
N VAL A 50 17.51 18.59 2.10
CA VAL A 50 16.90 17.53 1.29
C VAL A 50 16.57 18.09 -0.08
N SER A 51 16.78 17.29 -1.13
CA SER A 51 16.41 17.65 -2.50
C SER A 51 14.88 17.63 -2.63
N GLU A 52 14.33 18.49 -3.48
CA GLU A 52 12.88 18.66 -3.72
C GLU A 52 12.62 19.02 -5.20
N LYS A 53 13.39 18.43 -6.11
CA LYS A 53 13.41 18.77 -7.55
C LYS A 53 12.16 18.26 -8.25
N ASP A 54 11.66 17.09 -7.88
CA ASP A 54 10.47 16.48 -8.45
C ASP A 54 9.43 16.13 -7.37
N SER A 55 8.34 15.48 -7.79
CA SER A 55 7.23 15.12 -6.90
C SER A 55 7.56 13.98 -5.93
N TRP A 56 8.49 13.08 -6.27
CA TRP A 56 8.98 12.02 -5.36
C TRP A 56 9.79 12.65 -4.25
N GLU A 57 10.79 13.46 -4.60
CA GLU A 57 11.66 14.13 -3.63
C GLU A 57 10.86 15.03 -2.67
N LYS A 58 9.85 15.75 -3.19
CA LYS A 58 8.91 16.54 -2.36
C LYS A 58 8.07 15.66 -1.44
N PHE A 59 7.55 14.54 -1.94
CA PHE A 59 6.83 13.58 -1.12
C PHE A 59 7.72 13.06 0.01
N TYR A 60 8.92 12.55 -0.30
CA TYR A 60 9.87 12.04 0.69
C TYR A 60 10.26 13.12 1.73
N ALA A 61 10.47 14.36 1.29
CA ALA A 61 10.78 15.47 2.17
C ALA A 61 9.64 15.78 3.17
N GLN A 62 8.38 15.61 2.75
CA GLN A 62 7.18 15.93 3.52
C GLN A 62 6.62 14.76 4.33
N ILE A 63 7.22 13.57 4.24
CA ILE A 63 6.87 12.45 5.11
C ILE A 63 6.99 12.91 6.58
N GLY A 64 5.90 12.77 7.33
CA GLY A 64 5.77 13.22 8.70
C GLY A 64 5.97 12.11 9.73
N SER A 65 6.22 12.50 10.96
CA SER A 65 6.36 11.59 12.12
C SER A 65 5.04 10.94 12.57
N CYS A 66 3.90 11.46 12.10
CA CYS A 66 2.57 10.96 12.47
C CYS A 66 1.70 10.52 11.30
N ASP A 67 2.09 10.87 10.07
CA ASP A 67 1.37 10.61 8.84
C ASP A 67 2.36 10.64 7.67
N LEU A 68 2.05 9.88 6.62
CA LEU A 68 2.93 9.75 5.47
C LEU A 68 2.83 10.97 4.55
N TYR A 69 1.68 11.66 4.55
CA TYR A 69 1.46 12.86 3.75
C TYR A 69 0.34 13.76 4.28
N ARG A 70 0.53 15.08 4.16
CA ARG A 70 -0.54 16.09 4.42
C ARG A 70 -0.91 16.92 3.21
N ASP A 71 0.09 17.37 2.47
CA ASP A 71 -0.07 18.27 1.33
C ASP A 71 -0.72 17.52 0.15
N VAL A 72 -1.98 17.85 -0.12
CA VAL A 72 -2.76 17.20 -1.17
C VAL A 72 -2.22 17.55 -2.56
N GLU A 73 -1.70 18.76 -2.76
CA GLU A 73 -1.18 19.19 -4.07
C GLU A 73 0.09 18.43 -4.44
N ILE A 74 0.97 18.17 -3.46
CA ILE A 74 2.17 17.35 -3.66
C ILE A 74 1.78 15.92 -4.05
N ILE A 75 0.80 15.34 -3.36
CA ILE A 75 0.39 13.95 -3.65
C ILE A 75 -0.34 13.85 -4.97
N ASP A 76 -1.25 14.77 -5.29
CA ASP A 76 -1.96 14.72 -6.57
C ASP A 76 -1.00 14.92 -7.75
N ARG A 77 0.07 15.73 -7.57
CA ARG A 77 1.16 15.83 -8.55
C ARG A 77 1.95 14.53 -8.67
N LEU A 78 2.32 13.90 -7.55
CA LEU A 78 3.01 12.61 -7.54
C LEU A 78 2.17 11.51 -8.23
N LEU A 79 0.87 11.45 -7.95
CA LEU A 79 -0.04 10.49 -8.59
C LEU A 79 -0.15 10.74 -10.10
N ASN A 80 -0.21 12.01 -10.52
CA ASN A 80 -0.17 12.35 -11.93
C ASN A 80 1.14 11.89 -12.58
N ASP A 81 2.28 12.16 -11.96
CA ASP A 81 3.58 11.79 -12.52
C ASP A 81 3.74 10.26 -12.57
N LEU A 82 3.34 9.51 -11.53
CA LEU A 82 3.27 8.04 -11.57
C LEU A 82 2.42 7.52 -12.75
N HIS A 83 1.34 8.24 -13.08
CA HIS A 83 0.45 7.91 -14.18
C HIS A 83 1.03 8.24 -15.56
N THR A 84 1.80 9.33 -15.70
CA THR A 84 2.18 9.87 -17.01
C THR A 84 3.66 9.80 -17.37
N LEU A 85 4.58 9.75 -16.39
CA LEU A 85 6.02 9.85 -16.66
C LEU A 85 6.49 8.71 -17.56
N GLN A 86 7.45 8.99 -18.43
CA GLN A 86 7.97 8.01 -19.37
C GLN A 86 8.74 6.90 -18.63
N VAL A 87 8.46 5.64 -18.99
CA VAL A 87 9.20 4.49 -18.46
C VAL A 87 10.56 4.40 -19.13
N ASN A 88 11.62 4.39 -18.31
CA ASN A 88 12.99 4.21 -18.75
C ASN A 88 13.42 2.74 -18.67
N ASN A 89 13.12 2.05 -17.57
CA ASN A 89 13.50 0.66 -17.34
C ASN A 89 12.46 -0.10 -16.49
N VAL A 90 12.36 -1.41 -16.70
CA VAL A 90 11.47 -2.31 -15.96
C VAL A 90 12.23 -3.54 -15.49
N ALA A 91 12.16 -3.83 -14.19
CA ALA A 91 12.83 -4.98 -13.58
C ALA A 91 11.87 -5.82 -12.73
N ILE A 92 12.26 -7.07 -12.47
CA ILE A 92 11.53 -7.93 -11.53
C ILE A 92 11.82 -7.43 -10.11
N MET A 93 10.78 -7.11 -9.35
CA MET A 93 10.98 -6.71 -7.96
C MET A 93 11.42 -7.93 -7.13
N SER A 94 12.58 -7.83 -6.51
CA SER A 94 13.06 -8.88 -5.61
C SER A 94 12.34 -8.82 -4.26
N GLY A 95 11.72 -9.93 -3.86
CA GLY A 95 11.04 -10.07 -2.57
C GLY A 95 9.56 -9.82 -2.66
N GLY A 96 8.76 -10.68 -2.04
CA GLY A 96 7.31 -10.80 -2.23
C GLY A 96 6.95 -12.13 -2.89
N SER A 97 5.70 -12.56 -2.70
CA SER A 97 5.21 -13.87 -3.15
C SER A 97 4.72 -13.86 -4.60
N GLN A 98 3.96 -12.83 -4.99
CA GLN A 98 3.31 -12.74 -6.29
C GLN A 98 4.03 -11.77 -7.25
N VAL A 99 3.56 -11.72 -8.50
CA VAL A 99 4.14 -10.91 -9.57
C VAL A 99 4.07 -9.41 -9.27
N LYS A 100 5.23 -8.76 -9.31
CA LYS A 100 5.36 -7.31 -9.23
C LYS A 100 6.67 -6.86 -9.88
N LEU A 101 6.63 -5.70 -10.51
CA LEU A 101 7.75 -5.13 -11.23
C LEU A 101 8.18 -3.82 -10.58
N VAL A 102 9.46 -3.48 -10.70
CA VAL A 102 9.96 -2.13 -10.42
C VAL A 102 10.00 -1.37 -11.74
N ILE A 103 9.36 -0.22 -11.77
CA ILE A 103 9.41 0.73 -12.87
C ILE A 103 10.40 1.83 -12.47
N THR A 104 11.38 2.10 -13.31
CA THR A 104 12.24 3.29 -13.22
C THR A 104 11.81 4.25 -14.33
N PHE A 105 11.51 5.49 -13.96
CA PHE A 105 11.08 6.53 -14.89
C PHE A 105 12.25 7.35 -15.44
N GLU A 106 11.96 8.27 -16.35
CA GLU A 106 12.96 9.15 -16.99
C GLU A 106 13.71 10.09 -16.03
N ASN A 107 13.15 10.38 -14.86
CA ASN A 107 13.81 11.13 -13.78
C ASN A 107 14.60 10.23 -12.81
N ASP A 108 14.82 8.96 -13.18
CA ASP A 108 15.46 7.91 -12.37
C ASP A 108 14.73 7.51 -11.08
N GLU A 109 13.57 8.09 -10.80
CA GLU A 109 12.71 7.70 -9.69
C GLU A 109 11.98 6.38 -9.96
N GLN A 110 11.56 5.72 -8.88
CA GLN A 110 11.02 4.36 -8.95
C GLN A 110 9.59 4.23 -8.44
N ALA A 111 8.90 3.23 -8.97
CA ALA A 111 7.60 2.78 -8.49
C ALA A 111 7.47 1.25 -8.54
N VAL A 112 6.59 0.71 -7.70
CA VAL A 112 6.17 -0.69 -7.75
C VAL A 112 4.92 -0.80 -8.63
N PHE A 113 4.99 -1.67 -9.64
CA PHE A 113 3.88 -2.01 -10.50
C PHE A 113 3.31 -3.39 -10.17
N LYS A 114 2.00 -3.46 -9.90
CA LYS A 114 1.25 -4.73 -9.79
C LYS A 114 0.25 -4.83 -10.94
N PRO A 115 0.33 -5.85 -11.80
CA PRO A 115 -0.52 -5.93 -12.99
C PRO A 115 -1.94 -6.40 -12.69
N MET A 116 -2.90 -5.92 -13.49
CA MET A 116 -4.26 -6.43 -13.50
C MET A 116 -4.32 -7.88 -13.97
N ARG A 117 -4.90 -8.73 -13.12
CA ARG A 117 -5.18 -10.15 -13.41
C ARG A 117 -6.63 -10.39 -13.80
N PHE A 118 -7.56 -10.07 -12.91
CA PHE A 118 -8.99 -10.32 -13.09
C PHE A 118 -9.79 -9.02 -13.29
N GLY A 119 -11.01 -9.17 -13.81
CA GLY A 119 -11.98 -8.08 -13.90
C GLY A 119 -12.46 -7.62 -12.51
N ARG A 120 -13.12 -6.47 -12.44
CA ARG A 120 -13.59 -5.88 -11.16
C ARG A 120 -14.63 -6.74 -10.44
N ASP A 121 -15.45 -7.46 -11.20
CA ASP A 121 -16.53 -8.31 -10.68
C ASP A 121 -16.06 -9.72 -10.28
N HIS A 122 -14.76 -10.00 -10.38
CA HIS A 122 -14.23 -11.29 -9.94
C HIS A 122 -14.14 -11.32 -8.42
N GLU A 123 -14.77 -12.30 -7.79
CA GLU A 123 -14.69 -12.56 -6.36
C GLU A 123 -13.74 -13.73 -6.06
N THR A 124 -13.11 -13.72 -4.88
CA THR A 124 -12.29 -14.84 -4.40
C THR A 124 -13.14 -16.11 -4.33
N ASP A 125 -12.59 -17.25 -4.76
CA ASP A 125 -13.26 -18.53 -4.55
C ASP A 125 -13.44 -18.76 -3.04
N PRO A 126 -14.65 -19.10 -2.55
CA PRO A 126 -14.88 -19.34 -1.12
C PRO A 126 -14.03 -20.46 -0.52
N ASN A 127 -13.48 -21.36 -1.35
CA ASN A 127 -12.57 -22.42 -0.93
C ASN A 127 -11.09 -21.99 -0.92
N HIS A 128 -10.76 -20.80 -1.45
CA HIS A 128 -9.42 -20.26 -1.36
C HIS A 128 -9.18 -19.69 0.04
N PHE A 129 -8.15 -20.22 0.69
CA PHE A 129 -7.59 -19.58 1.88
C PHE A 129 -6.90 -18.26 1.51
N TYR A 130 -6.74 -17.37 2.48
CA TYR A 130 -6.14 -16.04 2.28
C TYR A 130 -4.75 -16.08 1.61
N PHE A 131 -3.94 -17.11 1.89
CA PHE A 131 -2.61 -17.29 1.30
C PHE A 131 -2.65 -17.81 -0.15
N SER A 132 -3.80 -18.27 -0.64
CA SER A 132 -4.05 -18.67 -2.03
C SER A 132 -4.73 -17.58 -2.85
N ASP A 133 -5.13 -16.47 -2.23
CA ASP A 133 -5.79 -15.40 -2.96
C ASP A 133 -4.81 -14.67 -3.88
N PHE A 134 -5.28 -14.30 -5.07
CA PHE A 134 -4.49 -13.53 -6.01
C PHE A 134 -4.53 -12.05 -5.62
N GLU A 135 -3.37 -11.39 -5.64
CA GLU A 135 -3.31 -9.94 -5.41
C GLU A 135 -4.12 -9.20 -6.48
N ARG A 136 -4.86 -8.18 -6.04
CA ARG A 136 -5.72 -7.34 -6.88
C ARG A 136 -5.12 -5.94 -6.94
N HIS A 137 -4.61 -5.53 -8.09
CA HIS A 137 -3.99 -4.21 -8.24
C HIS A 137 -4.96 -3.06 -7.87
N ASN A 138 -6.24 -3.22 -8.18
CA ASN A 138 -7.26 -2.23 -7.85
C ASN A 138 -7.54 -2.13 -6.35
N ALA A 139 -7.27 -3.17 -5.56
CA ALA A 139 -7.39 -3.11 -4.11
C ALA A 139 -6.32 -2.18 -3.50
N GLU A 140 -5.10 -2.17 -4.04
CA GLU A 140 -4.04 -1.23 -3.61
C GLU A 140 -4.46 0.23 -3.81
N ILE A 141 -4.99 0.53 -5.00
CA ILE A 141 -5.48 1.86 -5.36
C ILE A 141 -6.66 2.26 -4.44
N ALA A 142 -7.65 1.38 -4.32
CA ALA A 142 -8.84 1.65 -3.50
C ALA A 142 -8.49 1.84 -2.01
N THR A 143 -7.56 1.04 -1.48
CA THR A 143 -7.13 1.12 -0.08
C THR A 143 -6.40 2.42 0.21
N PHE A 144 -5.52 2.87 -0.69
CA PHE A 144 -4.88 4.19 -0.57
C PHE A 144 -5.91 5.33 -0.50
N HIS A 145 -6.93 5.29 -1.35
CA HIS A 145 -7.99 6.29 -1.31
C HIS A 145 -8.88 6.17 -0.07
N LEU A 146 -9.18 4.96 0.39
CA LEU A 146 -9.96 4.76 1.61
C LEU A 146 -9.21 5.28 2.85
N ASP A 147 -7.92 4.97 2.97
CA ASP A 147 -7.02 5.49 4.01
C ASP A 147 -7.04 7.04 4.05
N ARG A 148 -7.05 7.68 2.88
CA ARG A 148 -7.21 9.13 2.76
C ARG A 148 -8.57 9.61 3.26
N VAL A 149 -9.65 8.93 2.86
CA VAL A 149 -11.04 9.30 3.19
C VAL A 149 -11.32 9.19 4.69
N ILE A 150 -10.81 8.14 5.35
CA ILE A 150 -10.96 7.95 6.80
C ILE A 150 -9.98 8.78 7.63
N GLY A 151 -9.09 9.54 6.98
CA GLY A 151 -8.22 10.53 7.63
C GLY A 151 -6.90 9.98 8.16
N PHE A 152 -6.56 8.71 7.89
CA PHE A 152 -5.32 8.10 8.38
C PHE A 152 -4.08 8.67 7.69
N ARG A 153 -4.09 8.79 6.36
CA ARG A 153 -2.96 9.29 5.55
C ARG A 153 -1.65 8.52 5.83
N ARG A 154 -1.75 7.21 6.05
CA ARG A 154 -0.62 6.30 6.34
C ARG A 154 -0.36 5.32 5.19
N ALA A 155 -1.28 5.22 4.23
CA ALA A 155 -1.10 4.41 3.03
C ALA A 155 -0.21 5.09 1.97
N VAL A 156 0.59 4.29 1.27
CA VAL A 156 1.53 4.76 0.25
C VAL A 156 0.80 5.23 -1.01
N PRO A 157 1.14 6.41 -1.57
CA PRO A 157 0.56 6.92 -2.81
C PRO A 157 0.53 5.90 -3.94
N THR A 158 -0.67 5.56 -4.41
CA THR A 158 -0.90 4.53 -5.43
C THR A 158 -1.92 5.00 -6.45
N VAL A 159 -1.59 4.88 -7.75
CA VAL A 159 -2.46 5.27 -8.87
C VAL A 159 -2.67 4.11 -9.85
N GLY A 160 -3.76 4.14 -10.62
CA GLY A 160 -3.94 3.24 -11.75
C GLY A 160 -3.23 3.76 -13.00
N ARG A 161 -2.60 2.87 -13.77
CA ARG A 161 -2.02 3.19 -15.09
C ARG A 161 -2.25 2.04 -16.06
N VAL A 162 -2.53 2.38 -17.32
CA VAL A 162 -2.58 1.44 -18.43
C VAL A 162 -1.27 1.56 -19.21
N PHE A 163 -0.50 0.49 -19.24
CA PHE A 163 0.75 0.42 -19.98
C PHE A 163 0.54 -0.22 -21.34
N ASN A 164 1.23 0.29 -22.36
CA ASN A 164 1.53 -0.49 -23.56
C ASN A 164 2.62 -1.51 -23.23
N MET A 165 2.23 -2.79 -23.22
CA MET A 165 3.11 -3.90 -22.87
C MET A 165 4.31 -4.04 -23.81
N THR A 166 4.19 -3.61 -25.06
CA THR A 166 5.28 -3.68 -26.03
C THR A 166 6.32 -2.59 -25.71
N SER A 167 5.90 -1.32 -25.79
CA SER A 167 6.82 -0.17 -25.75
C SER A 167 7.23 0.27 -24.35
N GLU A 168 6.40 0.04 -23.33
CA GLU A 168 6.65 0.50 -21.96
C GLU A 168 7.10 -0.62 -21.02
N LEU A 169 6.78 -1.88 -21.34
CA LEU A 169 7.19 -3.02 -20.51
C LEU A 169 8.25 -3.89 -21.20
N MET A 170 7.94 -4.53 -22.32
CA MET A 170 8.80 -5.54 -22.95
C MET A 170 10.11 -4.93 -23.51
N GLU A 171 10.03 -3.80 -24.20
CA GLU A 171 11.21 -3.11 -24.75
C GLU A 171 12.07 -2.45 -23.66
N LYS A 172 11.46 -2.12 -22.52
CA LYS A 172 12.11 -1.52 -21.35
C LYS A 172 12.55 -2.54 -20.30
N ALA A 173 12.23 -3.81 -20.49
CA ALA A 173 12.49 -4.86 -19.53
C ALA A 173 13.97 -5.27 -19.50
N GLU A 174 14.48 -5.54 -18.30
CA GLU A 174 15.74 -6.26 -18.14
C GLU A 174 15.70 -7.62 -18.85
N LYS A 175 16.87 -8.12 -19.27
CA LYS A 175 16.97 -9.36 -20.08
C LYS A 175 16.28 -10.57 -19.46
N VAL A 176 16.25 -10.67 -18.14
CA VAL A 176 15.60 -11.80 -17.43
C VAL A 176 14.10 -11.71 -17.60
N LEU A 177 13.50 -10.55 -17.33
CA LEU A 177 12.07 -10.31 -17.50
C LEU A 177 11.66 -10.39 -18.98
N GLN A 178 12.42 -9.77 -19.89
CA GLN A 178 12.13 -9.72 -21.31
C GLN A 178 11.98 -11.12 -21.93
N LYS A 179 12.78 -12.10 -21.49
CA LYS A 179 12.68 -13.50 -21.93
C LYS A 179 11.40 -14.22 -21.49
N THR A 180 10.66 -13.67 -20.54
CA THR A 180 9.40 -14.26 -20.06
C THR A 180 8.18 -13.80 -20.87
N PHE A 181 8.37 -12.89 -21.83
CA PHE A 181 7.29 -12.46 -22.72
C PHE A 181 7.04 -13.48 -23.82
N PHE A 182 5.77 -13.67 -24.18
CA PHE A 182 5.35 -14.56 -25.26
C PHE A 182 3.98 -14.16 -25.82
N ILE A 183 3.62 -14.72 -26.97
CA ILE A 183 2.29 -14.52 -27.57
C ILE A 183 1.42 -15.74 -27.28
N SER A 184 0.26 -15.50 -26.68
CA SER A 184 -0.74 -16.55 -26.41
C SER A 184 -1.36 -17.10 -27.70
N PRO A 185 -2.01 -18.28 -27.67
CA PRO A 185 -2.77 -18.80 -28.82
C PRO A 185 -3.84 -17.82 -29.34
N ALA A 186 -4.41 -17.01 -28.45
CA ALA A 186 -5.38 -15.95 -28.76
C ALA A 186 -4.74 -14.65 -29.29
N LYS A 187 -3.43 -14.64 -29.58
CA LYS A 187 -2.67 -13.51 -30.12
C LYS A 187 -2.53 -12.30 -29.18
N ASN A 188 -2.70 -12.49 -27.88
CA ASN A 188 -2.38 -11.48 -26.87
C ASN A 188 -0.91 -11.58 -26.44
N LEU A 189 -0.28 -10.44 -26.18
CA LEU A 189 1.04 -10.36 -25.55
C LEU A 189 0.91 -10.67 -24.06
N CYS A 190 1.76 -11.58 -23.57
CA CYS A 190 1.75 -12.05 -22.19
C CYS A 190 3.17 -12.02 -21.61
N PHE A 191 3.29 -11.99 -20.28
CA PHE A 191 4.54 -12.26 -19.57
C PHE A 191 4.31 -13.10 -18.32
N VAL A 192 5.33 -13.88 -17.94
CA VAL A 192 5.31 -14.69 -16.71
C VAL A 192 6.00 -13.98 -15.55
N SER A 193 7.10 -13.25 -15.81
CA SER A 193 8.02 -12.75 -14.77
C SER A 193 8.66 -13.90 -13.96
N LYS A 194 9.12 -13.62 -12.73
CA LYS A 194 9.71 -14.58 -11.79
C LYS A 194 9.30 -14.22 -10.36
N CYS A 195 8.60 -15.13 -9.69
CA CYS A 195 8.16 -14.99 -8.30
C CYS A 195 7.83 -16.39 -7.73
N ASP A 196 7.56 -16.46 -6.43
CA ASP A 196 7.35 -17.74 -5.73
C ASP A 196 5.97 -18.34 -6.00
N TYR A 197 4.94 -17.51 -6.19
CA TYR A 197 3.55 -17.92 -6.36
C TYR A 197 3.00 -17.48 -7.71
N TYR A 198 2.50 -18.44 -8.50
CA TYR A 198 1.75 -18.20 -9.73
C TYR A 198 2.51 -17.41 -10.82
N CYS A 199 3.85 -17.44 -10.81
CA CYS A 199 4.68 -16.99 -11.94
C CYS A 199 5.01 -18.19 -12.84
N ASP A 200 3.98 -18.74 -13.47
CA ASP A 200 4.07 -19.80 -14.48
C ASP A 200 3.22 -19.45 -15.72
N THR A 201 3.36 -20.26 -16.79
CA THR A 201 2.66 -20.01 -18.06
C THR A 201 1.13 -20.05 -17.93
N ASN A 202 0.57 -20.85 -17.01
CA ASN A 202 -0.88 -20.96 -16.83
C ASN A 202 -1.46 -19.72 -16.12
N HIS A 203 -0.64 -19.03 -15.34
CA HIS A 203 -1.02 -17.83 -14.60
C HIS A 203 -0.37 -16.56 -15.15
N ALA A 204 0.11 -16.59 -16.40
CA ALA A 204 0.74 -15.45 -17.05
C ALA A 204 -0.18 -14.23 -17.12
N ILE A 205 0.41 -13.04 -17.06
CA ILE A 205 -0.30 -11.77 -17.21
C ILE A 205 -0.38 -11.46 -18.70
N CYS A 206 -1.60 -11.41 -19.25
CA CYS A 206 -1.86 -11.16 -20.66
C CYS A 206 -2.63 -9.86 -20.90
N GLY A 207 -2.24 -9.10 -21.91
CA GLY A 207 -2.97 -7.93 -22.39
C GLY A 207 -4.16 -8.28 -23.29
N LYS A 208 -4.76 -7.23 -23.89
CA LYS A 208 -5.80 -7.36 -24.93
C LYS A 208 -5.68 -6.27 -26.01
N PRO A 209 -4.90 -6.47 -27.09
CA PRO A 209 -3.87 -7.52 -27.21
C PRO A 209 -2.60 -7.18 -26.42
N ASP A 210 -2.25 -5.90 -26.32
CA ASP A 210 -0.96 -5.42 -25.79
C ASP A 210 -1.12 -4.30 -24.74
N LEU A 211 -2.33 -3.95 -24.32
CA LEU A 211 -2.56 -3.04 -23.20
C LEU A 211 -2.75 -3.82 -21.89
N LYS A 212 -2.13 -3.30 -20.81
CA LYS A 212 -2.28 -3.86 -19.47
C LYS A 212 -2.39 -2.77 -18.41
N GLU A 213 -3.55 -2.73 -17.75
CA GLU A 213 -3.75 -1.95 -16.53
C GLU A 213 -2.95 -2.56 -15.37
N GLY A 214 -2.54 -1.72 -14.42
CA GLY A 214 -2.10 -2.14 -13.09
C GLY A 214 -2.02 -0.96 -12.13
N SER A 215 -1.67 -1.25 -10.88
CA SER A 215 -1.40 -0.24 -9.87
C SER A 215 0.07 0.16 -9.91
N VAL A 216 0.33 1.44 -9.72
CA VAL A 216 1.66 2.04 -9.69
C VAL A 216 1.78 2.79 -8.37
N GLN A 217 2.62 2.28 -7.47
CA GLN A 217 2.83 2.80 -6.13
C GLN A 217 4.23 3.41 -6.02
N VAL A 218 4.36 4.59 -5.42
CA VAL A 218 5.68 5.20 -5.18
C VAL A 218 6.57 4.25 -4.38
N PHE A 219 7.84 4.12 -4.77
CA PHE A 219 8.77 3.22 -4.11
C PHE A 219 9.14 3.73 -2.72
N LEU A 220 9.14 2.85 -1.72
CA LEU A 220 9.75 3.11 -0.41
C LEU A 220 10.87 2.08 -0.18
N PRO A 221 12.00 2.44 0.43
CA PRO A 221 13.02 1.46 0.80
C PRO A 221 12.43 0.48 1.83
N TYR A 222 12.51 -0.82 1.53
CA TYR A 222 11.80 -1.90 2.22
C TYR A 222 12.76 -2.89 2.91
N ASP A 223 12.38 -3.44 4.07
CA ASP A 223 13.02 -4.61 4.72
C ASP A 223 11.99 -5.72 5.02
N ARG A 224 12.41 -6.99 4.89
CA ARG A 224 11.52 -8.17 4.82
C ARG A 224 11.20 -8.78 6.18
N GLY A 225 9.91 -8.83 6.53
CA GLY A 225 9.35 -9.73 7.56
C GLY A 225 8.64 -10.96 6.98
N ARG A 226 8.75 -12.13 7.66
CA ARG A 226 8.07 -13.40 7.33
C ARG A 226 6.96 -13.69 8.35
N ASP A 227 5.82 -14.20 7.87
CA ASP A 227 4.66 -14.52 8.71
C ASP A 227 4.50 -16.04 8.96
N GLN A 228 3.97 -16.37 10.14
CA GLN A 228 3.37 -17.65 10.51
C GLN A 228 2.10 -17.38 11.34
N MET A 229 1.17 -18.35 11.34
CA MET A 229 -0.12 -18.30 12.06
C MET A 229 0.03 -18.02 13.57
N ALA A 230 -1.00 -17.41 14.17
CA ALA A 230 -0.88 -16.78 15.48
C ALA A 230 -2.03 -17.11 16.47
N ASP A 231 -1.67 -17.19 17.76
CA ASP A 231 -2.48 -17.66 18.90
C ASP A 231 -3.74 -16.82 19.21
N TRP A 232 -3.87 -15.62 18.66
CA TRP A 232 -4.93 -14.66 19.01
C TRP A 232 -6.33 -15.08 18.54
N GLN A 233 -6.45 -16.07 17.67
CA GLN A 233 -7.74 -16.54 17.15
C GLN A 233 -8.53 -17.38 18.17
N GLU A 234 -7.87 -17.95 19.18
CA GLU A 234 -8.49 -18.86 20.15
C GLU A 234 -8.67 -18.24 21.55
N ASP A 235 -7.89 -17.21 21.91
CA ASP A 235 -7.94 -16.58 23.24
C ASP A 235 -8.54 -15.16 23.16
N ASN A 236 -9.78 -15.01 23.61
CA ASN A 236 -10.47 -13.71 23.72
C ASN A 236 -9.72 -12.71 24.60
N ASP A 237 -8.91 -13.17 25.55
CA ASP A 237 -8.13 -12.29 26.43
C ASP A 237 -6.69 -12.04 25.92
N TYR A 238 -6.33 -12.54 24.73
CA TYR A 238 -4.96 -12.47 24.19
C TYR A 238 -4.41 -11.04 24.21
N CYS A 239 -5.24 -10.05 23.87
CA CYS A 239 -4.86 -8.63 23.91
C CYS A 239 -4.44 -8.19 25.33
N THR A 240 -5.19 -8.58 26.36
CA THR A 240 -4.94 -8.15 27.75
C THR A 240 -3.83 -8.97 28.42
N LYS A 241 -3.76 -10.27 28.13
CA LYS A 241 -2.75 -11.17 28.70
C LYS A 241 -1.38 -11.00 28.05
N THR A 242 -1.33 -10.76 26.75
CA THR A 242 -0.11 -10.82 25.95
C THR A 242 0.23 -9.46 25.35
N VAL A 243 -0.60 -8.95 24.42
CA VAL A 243 -0.24 -7.78 23.59
C VAL A 243 0.03 -6.54 24.44
N LYS A 244 -0.89 -6.13 25.32
CA LYS A 244 -0.75 -4.93 26.16
C LYS A 244 0.45 -4.96 27.12
N ARG A 245 1.01 -6.14 27.39
CA ARG A 245 2.16 -6.30 28.30
C ARG A 245 3.49 -6.33 27.56
N GLN A 246 3.48 -6.50 26.23
CA GLN A 246 4.70 -6.44 25.44
C GLN A 246 5.26 -5.01 25.45
N LYS A 247 6.58 -4.89 25.59
CA LYS A 247 7.28 -3.61 25.71
C LYS A 247 6.91 -2.62 24.60
N ASP A 248 6.74 -3.12 23.37
CA ASP A 248 6.39 -2.30 22.22
C ASP A 248 4.96 -1.76 22.25
N TYR A 249 4.00 -2.50 22.81
CA TYR A 249 2.59 -2.11 22.80
C TYR A 249 2.11 -1.51 24.15
N ALA A 250 2.92 -1.63 25.19
CA ALA A 250 2.57 -1.17 26.54
C ALA A 250 2.50 0.37 26.64
N HIS A 251 3.27 1.09 25.82
CA HIS A 251 3.34 2.54 25.83
C HIS A 251 3.41 3.12 24.40
N GLY A 252 2.92 4.34 24.24
CA GLY A 252 2.90 5.05 22.96
C GLY A 252 1.74 4.63 22.06
N ARG A 253 1.88 4.90 20.76
CA ARG A 253 0.81 4.76 19.77
C ARG A 253 0.71 3.41 19.08
N LYS A 254 1.73 2.54 19.17
CA LYS A 254 1.82 1.28 18.40
C LYS A 254 0.56 0.40 18.50
N LEU A 255 -0.06 0.31 19.68
CA LEU A 255 -1.29 -0.46 19.85
C LEU A 255 -2.51 0.21 19.18
N LEU A 256 -2.59 1.54 19.23
CA LEU A 256 -3.64 2.30 18.54
C LEU A 256 -3.47 2.21 17.03
N ASP A 257 -2.24 2.32 16.52
CA ASP A 257 -1.92 2.13 15.10
C ASP A 257 -2.32 0.74 14.61
N LEU A 258 -2.11 -0.29 15.45
CA LEU A 258 -2.56 -1.65 15.14
C LEU A 258 -4.11 -1.71 15.06
N ILE A 259 -4.83 -1.08 15.98
CA ILE A 259 -6.30 -1.05 15.95
C ILE A 259 -6.80 -0.34 14.68
N ASP A 260 -6.23 0.83 14.36
CA ASP A 260 -6.58 1.59 13.17
C ASP A 260 -6.38 0.78 11.89
N LEU A 261 -5.24 0.11 11.77
CA LEU A 261 -4.96 -0.78 10.65
C LEU A 261 -6.00 -1.88 10.56
N HIS A 262 -6.34 -2.52 11.68
CA HIS A 262 -7.32 -3.60 11.68
C HIS A 262 -8.73 -3.11 11.33
N ILE A 263 -9.09 -1.86 11.65
CA ILE A 263 -10.32 -1.23 11.18
C ILE A 263 -10.29 -1.08 9.65
N LEU A 264 -9.17 -0.59 9.09
CA LEU A 264 -9.00 -0.48 7.64
C LEU A 264 -9.07 -1.86 6.96
N ASP A 265 -8.32 -2.85 7.46
CA ASP A 265 -8.30 -4.23 6.98
C ASP A 265 -9.71 -4.83 6.99
N PHE A 266 -10.47 -4.62 8.05
CA PHE A 266 -11.85 -5.09 8.16
C PHE A 266 -12.76 -4.47 7.09
N LEU A 267 -12.64 -3.15 6.86
CA LEU A 267 -13.45 -2.45 5.87
C LEU A 267 -13.19 -2.93 4.44
N ILE A 268 -11.94 -3.30 4.12
CA ILE A 268 -11.57 -3.79 2.77
C ILE A 268 -11.63 -5.32 2.64
N GLY A 269 -11.92 -6.04 3.73
CA GLY A 269 -11.89 -7.51 3.76
C GLY A 269 -10.49 -8.10 3.60
N ASN A 270 -9.44 -7.36 3.99
CA ASN A 270 -8.07 -7.86 3.93
C ASN A 270 -7.78 -8.75 5.15
N ILE A 271 -7.62 -10.04 4.88
CA ILE A 271 -7.24 -11.07 5.88
C ILE A 271 -5.74 -11.40 5.76
N SER A 272 -5.09 -10.94 4.68
CA SER A 272 -3.69 -11.20 4.37
C SER A 272 -2.78 -10.15 5.01
N ASP A 273 -1.67 -10.60 5.62
CA ASP A 273 -0.61 -9.70 6.11
C ASP A 273 0.11 -8.93 4.96
N SER A 274 -0.14 -9.28 3.68
CA SER A 274 0.53 -8.62 2.54
C SER A 274 0.19 -7.13 2.40
N LEU A 275 -1.07 -6.74 2.66
CA LEU A 275 -1.50 -5.34 2.69
C LEU A 275 -1.10 -4.67 4.02
N ARG A 276 -1.04 -5.41 5.12
CA ARG A 276 -0.55 -4.90 6.41
C ARG A 276 0.86 -4.35 6.32
N LYS A 277 1.74 -4.99 5.54
CA LYS A 277 3.11 -4.52 5.36
C LYS A 277 3.16 -3.16 4.67
N ILE A 278 2.25 -2.87 3.73
CA ILE A 278 2.23 -1.58 3.01
C ILE A 278 1.80 -0.43 3.93
N VAL A 279 0.95 -0.66 4.93
CA VAL A 279 0.43 0.38 5.84
C VAL A 279 1.22 0.46 7.17
N ILE A 280 1.66 -0.69 7.72
CA ILE A 280 2.50 -0.73 8.92
C ILE A 280 3.92 -0.29 8.61
N GLU A 281 4.56 -0.83 7.57
CA GLU A 281 5.97 -0.53 7.32
C GLU A 281 6.17 0.88 6.78
N SER A 282 5.20 1.49 6.08
CA SER A 282 5.26 2.92 5.77
C SER A 282 5.19 3.80 7.01
N SER A 283 4.45 3.38 8.05
CA SER A 283 4.36 4.10 9.33
C SER A 283 5.60 3.86 10.21
N PHE A 284 6.21 2.68 10.13
CA PHE A 284 7.38 2.29 10.92
C PHE A 284 8.72 2.65 10.28
N CYS A 285 8.92 2.52 8.96
CA CYS A 285 10.18 2.87 8.30
C CYS A 285 10.53 4.35 8.50
N VAL A 286 9.52 5.21 8.61
CA VAL A 286 9.72 6.63 8.93
C VAL A 286 10.15 6.84 10.37
N GLN A 287 9.73 5.98 11.31
CA GLN A 287 10.20 6.02 12.70
C GLN A 287 11.53 5.27 12.92
N VAL A 288 11.90 4.31 12.08
CA VAL A 288 13.01 3.36 12.33
C VAL A 288 14.32 3.74 11.62
N GLU A 289 14.34 4.73 10.73
CA GLU A 289 15.59 5.34 10.23
C GLU A 289 15.97 6.66 10.92
N LEU A 290 15.23 7.06 11.97
CA LEU A 290 15.62 8.16 12.86
C LEU A 290 16.39 7.56 14.04
N PRO A 291 17.70 7.85 14.21
CA PRO A 291 18.48 7.35 15.35
C PRO A 291 17.93 7.80 16.70
#